data_AF-A0A090QRC0-F1
#
_entry.id   AF-A0A090QRC0-F1
#
_cell.length_a   1.000
_cell.length_b   1.000
_cell.length_c   1.000
_cell.angle_alpha   90.00
_cell.angle_beta   90.00
_cell.angle_gamma   90.00
#
_symmetry.space_group_name_H-M   'P 1'
#
loop_
_entity.id
_entity.type
_entity.pdbx_description
1 polymer ?
#
loop_
_entity_poly.entity_id
_entity_poly.type
_entity_poly.pdbx_seq_one_letter_code
_entity_poly.pdbx_strand_id
1 'polypeptide(L)'
;MDLVKNQDGAILGCTALCMETGEICYFKSKATILATGGAGRIYASTTNAHINTGDGVGMALRAGVPMQDMEMWQFHQPALPVRAFW
;
A
#
# COMPACT_ATOMS: atom_id res chain seq x y z
N MET A 1 1.84 -10.72 -1.48
CA MET A 1 0.55 -10.44 -2.15
C MET A 1 0.82 -9.31 -3.10
N ASP A 2 0.64 -9.57 -4.39
CA ASP A 2 1.24 -8.76 -5.46
C ASP A 2 0.39 -8.74 -6.72
N LEU A 3 0.63 -7.75 -7.57
CA LEU A 3 0.03 -7.67 -8.89
C LEU A 3 0.61 -8.74 -9.82
N VAL A 4 -0.25 -9.33 -10.65
CA VAL A 4 0.15 -10.31 -11.64
C VAL A 4 0.27 -9.63 -13.00
N LYS A 5 1.44 -9.74 -13.62
CA LYS A 5 1.74 -9.20 -14.96
C LYS A 5 1.80 -10.30 -16.01
N ASN A 6 1.35 -10.01 -17.22
CA ASN A 6 1.61 -10.85 -18.38
C ASN A 6 2.96 -10.50 -19.04
N GLN A 7 3.31 -11.24 -20.10
CA GLN A 7 4.55 -11.01 -20.87
C GLN A 7 4.56 -9.65 -21.59
N ASP A 8 3.40 -9.11 -21.93
CA ASP A 8 3.24 -7.79 -22.56
C ASP A 8 3.28 -6.63 -21.53
N GLY A 9 3.43 -6.94 -20.23
CA GLY A 9 3.49 -5.95 -19.15
C GLY A 9 2.12 -5.49 -18.62
N ALA A 10 1.01 -6.00 -19.13
CA ALA A 10 -0.34 -5.72 -18.65
C ALA A 10 -0.65 -6.43 -17.32
N ILE A 11 -1.43 -5.76 -16.46
CA ILE A 11 -1.86 -6.29 -15.17
C ILE A 11 -3.11 -7.16 -15.35
N LEU A 12 -3.05 -8.42 -14.92
CA LEU A 12 -4.13 -9.41 -15.06
C LEU A 12 -4.87 -9.72 -13.76
N GLY A 13 -4.54 -9.02 -12.67
CA GLY A 13 -5.11 -9.29 -11.36
C GLY A 13 -4.12 -9.10 -10.22
N CYS A 14 -4.44 -9.71 -9.08
CA CYS A 14 -3.54 -9.79 -7.92
C CYS A 14 -3.64 -11.14 -7.22
N THR A 15 -2.60 -11.49 -6.46
CA THR A 15 -2.66 -12.55 -5.45
C THR A 15 -3.03 -11.95 -4.10
N ALA A 16 -3.94 -12.60 -3.37
CA ALA A 16 -4.34 -12.18 -2.03
C ALA A 16 -4.32 -13.35 -1.04
N LEU A 17 -4.10 -13.01 0.24
CA LEU A 17 -4.12 -13.95 1.36
C LEU A 17 -5.48 -13.89 2.01
N CYS A 18 -6.16 -15.03 2.11
CA CYS A 18 -7.26 -15.15 3.05
C CYS A 18 -6.68 -15.23 4.46
N MET A 19 -6.94 -14.22 5.30
CA MET A 19 -6.38 -14.19 6.66
C MET A 19 -7.00 -15.24 7.58
N GLU A 20 -8.23 -15.68 7.30
CA GLU A 20 -8.93 -16.68 8.11
C GLU A 20 -8.40 -18.09 7.84
N THR A 21 -8.24 -18.45 6.56
CA THR A 21 -7.86 -19.81 6.13
C THR A 21 -6.39 -19.96 5.82
N GLY A 22 -5.65 -18.87 5.61
CA GLY A 22 -4.28 -18.86 5.12
C GLY A 22 -4.14 -19.20 3.63
N GLU A 23 -5.26 -19.36 2.91
CA GLU A 23 -5.25 -19.70 1.49
C GLU A 23 -4.78 -18.52 0.64
N ILE A 24 -3.97 -18.82 -0.39
CA ILE A 24 -3.54 -17.84 -1.38
C ILE A 24 -4.43 -17.96 -2.60
N CYS A 25 -5.19 -16.92 -2.89
CA CYS A 25 -6.11 -16.88 -4.02
C CYS A 25 -5.58 -15.95 -5.11
N TYR A 26 -5.72 -16.37 -6.37
CA TYR A 26 -5.46 -15.52 -7.53
C TYR A 26 -6.75 -14.90 -8.04
N PHE A 27 -6.86 -13.57 -7.92
CA PHE A 27 -7.99 -12.80 -8.42
C PHE A 27 -7.69 -12.32 -9.84
N LYS A 28 -8.10 -13.11 -10.84
CA LYS A 28 -8.00 -12.72 -12.25
C LYS A 28 -9.02 -11.64 -12.59
N SER A 29 -8.58 -10.54 -13.17
CA SER A 29 -9.44 -9.43 -13.59
C SER A 29 -8.96 -8.83 -14.91
N LYS A 30 -9.88 -8.11 -15.60
CA LYS A 30 -9.52 -7.27 -16.75
C LYS A 30 -9.01 -5.89 -16.33
N ALA A 31 -9.40 -5.44 -15.14
CA ALA A 31 -9.00 -4.18 -14.54
C ALA A 31 -8.81 -4.39 -13.02
N THR A 32 -7.70 -3.89 -12.50
CA THR A 32 -7.37 -3.95 -11.06
C THR A 32 -7.21 -2.53 -10.53
N ILE A 33 -8.05 -2.15 -9.56
CA ILE A 33 -8.04 -0.81 -8.96
C ILE A 33 -7.36 -0.90 -7.60
N LEU A 34 -6.26 -0.16 -7.41
CA LEU A 34 -5.61 -0.02 -6.10
C LEU A 34 -6.26 1.11 -5.33
N ALA A 35 -6.88 0.78 -4.19
CA ALA A 35 -7.51 1.73 -3.27
C ALA A 35 -7.03 1.50 -1.83
N THR A 36 -5.73 1.22 -1.64
CA THR A 36 -5.15 0.75 -0.36
C THR A 36 -4.82 1.86 0.64
N GLY A 37 -5.23 3.11 0.38
CA GLY A 37 -4.88 4.26 1.22
C GLY A 37 -3.40 4.66 1.14
N GLY A 38 -2.93 5.38 2.17
CA GLY A 38 -1.58 5.95 2.24
C GLY A 38 -0.58 5.12 3.07
N ALA A 39 0.62 5.67 3.27
CA ALA A 39 1.73 4.98 3.94
C ALA A 39 2.29 5.75 5.16
N GLY A 40 1.45 6.46 5.93
CA GLY A 40 1.93 7.31 7.04
C GLY A 40 2.64 6.56 8.17
N ARG A 41 2.47 5.22 8.26
CA ARG A 41 3.16 4.37 9.24
C ARG A 41 4.68 4.27 9.06
N ILE A 42 5.24 4.83 7.99
CA ILE A 42 6.69 4.95 7.82
C ILE A 42 7.32 5.98 8.79
N TYR A 43 6.52 6.90 9.33
CA TYR A 43 6.98 7.88 10.32
C TYR A 43 6.75 7.40 11.75
N ALA A 44 7.63 7.80 12.66
CA ALA A 44 7.56 7.42 14.08
C ALA A 44 6.27 7.95 14.76
N SER A 45 5.82 9.14 14.39
CA SER A 45 4.54 9.71 14.82
C SER A 45 3.69 10.06 13.60
N THR A 46 2.46 9.53 13.57
CA THR A 46 1.51 9.72 12.47
C THR A 46 0.09 9.68 13.01
N THR A 47 -0.82 10.44 12.42
CA THR A 47 -2.26 10.40 12.70
C THR A 47 -2.97 9.24 11.97
N ASN A 48 -2.25 8.54 11.09
CA ASN A 48 -2.83 7.46 10.31
C ASN A 48 -3.05 6.21 11.15
N ALA A 49 -4.11 5.47 10.83
CA ALA A 49 -4.38 4.17 11.42
C ALA A 49 -3.22 3.17 11.17
N HIS A 50 -3.11 2.16 12.02
CA HIS A 50 -2.06 1.14 11.92
C HIS A 50 -2.03 0.39 10.57
N ILE A 51 -3.17 0.33 9.88
CA ILE A 51 -3.33 -0.34 8.59
C ILE A 51 -2.81 0.48 7.40
N ASN A 52 -2.43 1.75 7.59
CA ASN A 52 -1.93 2.60 6.49
C ASN A 52 -0.43 2.37 6.26
N THR A 53 -0.10 1.19 5.75
CA THR A 53 1.27 0.67 5.52
C THR A 53 1.77 0.88 4.09
N GLY A 54 0.94 1.41 3.18
CA GLY A 54 1.36 1.67 1.80
C GLY A 54 1.41 0.43 0.90
N ASP A 55 0.59 -0.58 1.17
CA ASP A 55 0.64 -1.87 0.46
C ASP A 55 0.49 -1.70 -1.06
N GLY A 56 -0.42 -0.84 -1.52
CA GLY A 56 -0.59 -0.55 -2.95
C GLY A 56 0.61 0.16 -3.58
N VAL A 57 1.28 1.06 -2.85
CA VAL A 57 2.51 1.70 -3.30
C VAL A 57 3.61 0.63 -3.47
N GLY A 58 3.75 -0.26 -2.49
CA GLY A 58 4.69 -1.37 -2.56
C GLY A 58 4.40 -2.33 -3.72
N MET A 59 3.14 -2.70 -3.93
CA MET A 59 2.72 -3.57 -5.03
C MET A 59 2.97 -2.92 -6.41
N ALA A 60 2.67 -1.63 -6.55
CA ALA A 60 2.89 -0.88 -7.78
C ALA A 60 4.38 -0.78 -8.13
N LEU A 61 5.22 -0.43 -7.16
CA LEU A 61 6.67 -0.36 -7.33
C LEU A 61 7.27 -1.72 -7.73
N ARG A 62 6.86 -2.81 -7.08
CA ARG A 62 7.31 -4.17 -7.44
C ARG A 62 6.84 -4.60 -8.83
N ALA A 63 5.69 -4.12 -9.28
CA ALA A 63 5.20 -4.32 -10.64
C ALA A 63 5.92 -3.43 -11.68
N GLY A 64 6.84 -2.55 -11.26
CA GLY A 64 7.56 -1.62 -12.11
C GLY A 64 6.73 -0.41 -12.55
N VAL A 65 5.64 -0.09 -11.83
CA VAL A 65 4.84 1.11 -12.07
C VAL A 65 5.48 2.29 -11.31
N PRO A 66 5.82 3.40 -11.99
CA PRO A 66 6.42 4.55 -11.34
C PRO A 66 5.41 5.23 -10.40
N MET A 67 5.92 5.72 -9.27
CA MET A 67 5.17 6.57 -8.33
C MET A 67 5.57 8.03 -8.54
N GLN A 68 4.69 8.95 -8.19
CA GLN A 68 4.90 10.39 -8.35
C GLN A 68 4.82 11.10 -6.98
N ASP A 69 5.63 12.14 -6.82
CA ASP A 69 5.61 13.08 -5.68
C ASP A 69 5.67 12.39 -4.30
N MET A 70 6.46 11.32 -4.19
CA MET A 70 6.60 10.52 -2.97
C MET A 70 7.27 11.27 -1.80
N GLU A 71 7.89 12.41 -2.07
CA GLU A 71 8.47 13.32 -1.09
C GLU A 71 7.41 14.26 -0.45
N MET A 72 6.22 14.40 -1.06
CA MET A 72 5.20 15.35 -0.62
C MET A 72 4.34 14.78 0.53
N TRP A 73 4.87 14.83 1.74
CA TRP A 73 4.17 14.39 2.96
C TRP A 73 3.51 15.55 3.69
N GLN A 74 2.19 15.49 3.84
CA GLN A 74 1.46 16.46 4.65
C GLN A 74 1.54 16.11 6.15
N PHE A 75 2.06 17.04 6.94
CA PHE A 75 2.00 16.98 8.39
C PHE A 75 0.94 17.97 8.88
N HIS A 76 -0.14 17.44 9.48
CA HIS A 76 -1.23 18.29 9.97
C HIS A 76 -0.86 18.97 11.31
N GLN A 77 -1.12 20.27 11.42
CA GLN A 77 -0.98 21.02 12.67
C GLN A 77 -2.37 21.44 13.21
N PRO A 78 -2.71 21.19 14.48
CA PRO A 78 -1.92 20.53 15.52
C PRO A 78 -2.23 19.02 15.62
N ALA A 79 -1.21 18.18 15.45
CA ALA A 79 -1.28 16.80 15.93
C ALA A 79 -1.11 16.80 17.47
N LEU A 80 -1.95 16.05 18.20
CA LEU A 80 -1.80 15.91 19.64
C LEU A 80 -0.40 15.37 19.96
N PRO A 81 0.34 15.98 20.90
CA PRO A 81 1.68 15.52 21.24
C PRO A 81 1.60 14.14 21.89
N VAL A 82 2.08 13.11 21.18
CA VAL A 82 2.50 11.87 21.82
C VAL A 82 3.78 12.19 22.59
N ARG A 83 3.76 12.01 23.93
CA ARG A 83 4.95 12.15 24.79
C ARG A 83 6.08 11.30 24.22
N ALA A 84 7.07 11.95 23.61
CA ALA A 84 8.39 11.36 23.41
C ALA A 84 9.09 11.37 24.78
N PHE A 85 9.21 10.21 25.41
CA PHE A 85 10.20 10.01 26.47
C PHE A 85 11.57 9.97 25.77
N TRP A 86 12.30 11.08 25.82
CA TRP A 86 13.75 11.06 25.77
C TRP A 86 14.29 10.44 27.06
#